data_AF-A5CZ85-F1
#
_entry.id   AF-A5CZ85-F1
#
_cell.length_a   1.000
_cell.length_b   1.000
_cell.length_c   1.000
_cell.angle_alpha   90.00
_cell.angle_beta   90.00
_cell.angle_gamma   90.00
#
_symmetry.space_group_name_H-M   'P 1'
#
loop_
_entity.id
_entity.type
_entity.pdbx_description
1 polymer ?
#
loop_
_entity_poly.entity_id
_entity_poly.type
_entity_poly.pdbx_seq_one_letter_code
_entity_poly.pdbx_strand_id
1 'polypeptide(L)'
;MKLNLKPKINIAKLQSGEYTGIEVGIKIASNKKEEAIDMTQFVQKIRSISLPPHQLRELGLTEGWQKKIPAQYIEKVVKAAERFKEDLRELSKR
;
A
#
# COMPACT_ATOMS: atom_id res chain seq x y z
N MET A 1 1.58 12.63 46.65
CA MET A 1 0.58 13.24 45.75
C MET A 1 0.89 12.82 44.32
N LYS A 2 -0.02 12.10 43.65
CA LYS A 2 0.15 11.69 42.24
C LYS A 2 -0.45 12.77 41.34
N LEU A 3 0.38 13.50 40.59
CA LEU A 3 -0.07 14.45 39.59
C LEU A 3 -0.42 13.70 38.30
N ASN A 4 -1.72 13.57 38.05
CA ASN A 4 -2.28 12.99 36.83
C ASN A 4 -2.30 14.08 35.75
N LEU A 5 -1.27 14.12 34.91
CA LEU A 5 -1.23 15.02 33.75
C LEU A 5 -1.95 14.36 32.57
N LYS A 6 -3.24 14.67 32.38
CA LYS A 6 -3.94 14.37 31.13
C LYS A 6 -3.42 15.30 30.03
N PRO A 7 -3.01 14.78 28.86
CA PRO A 7 -2.64 15.65 27.75
C PRO A 7 -3.89 16.35 27.19
N LYS A 8 -3.86 17.68 27.14
CA LYS A 8 -4.84 18.49 26.40
C LYS A 8 -4.56 18.34 24.91
N ILE A 9 -5.45 17.64 24.21
CA ILE A 9 -5.45 17.57 22.75
C ILE A 9 -6.17 18.81 22.23
N ASN A 10 -5.44 19.73 21.61
CA ASN A 10 -6.02 20.85 20.88
C ASN A 10 -6.44 20.36 19.49
N ILE A 11 -7.74 20.18 19.28
CA ILE A 11 -8.30 19.75 17.99
C ILE A 11 -8.63 21.01 17.19
N ALA A 12 -7.68 21.48 16.38
CA ALA A 12 -7.98 22.46 15.35
C ALA A 12 -8.87 21.79 14.29
N LYS A 13 -10.05 22.36 14.08
CA LYS A 13 -11.07 21.91 13.13
C LYS A 13 -10.53 22.11 11.70
N LEU A 14 -10.09 21.02 11.05
CA LEU A 14 -9.85 21.00 9.61
C LEU A 14 -11.13 20.53 8.92
N GLN A 15 -11.70 21.42 8.10
CA GLN A 15 -12.89 21.14 7.30
C GLN A 15 -12.52 20.24 6.11
N SER A 16 -13.31 19.17 5.97
CA SER A 16 -13.64 18.41 4.75
C SER A 16 -12.51 17.96 3.82
N GLY A 17 -12.21 16.66 3.86
CA GLY A 17 -11.42 15.96 2.84
C GLY A 17 -10.63 14.80 3.42
N GLU A 18 -11.34 13.73 3.79
CA GLU A 18 -10.79 12.54 4.45
C GLU A 18 -9.69 11.85 3.63
N TYR A 19 -8.44 11.97 4.07
CA TYR A 19 -7.46 10.88 4.13
C TYR A 19 -6.69 11.06 5.43
N THR A 20 -7.15 10.39 6.48
CA THR A 20 -6.38 10.23 7.72
C THR A 20 -5.15 9.41 7.37
N GLY A 21 -3.99 10.07 7.29
CA GLY A 21 -2.69 9.43 7.34
C GLY A 21 -2.56 8.73 8.69
N ILE A 22 -3.00 7.49 8.76
CA ILE A 22 -2.64 6.60 9.87
C ILE A 22 -1.27 6.05 9.51
N GLU A 23 -0.22 6.79 9.88
CA GLU A 23 1.11 6.21 10.04
C GLU A 23 1.04 5.23 11.22
N VAL A 24 0.54 4.02 10.96
CA VAL A 24 0.75 2.89 11.86
C VAL A 24 2.21 2.49 11.70
N GLY A 25 3.07 3.13 12.47
CA GLY A 25 4.46 2.71 12.63
C GLY A 25 4.50 1.32 13.26
N ILE A 26 4.47 0.28 12.44
CA ILE A 26 4.77 -1.08 12.88
C ILE A 26 6.30 -1.15 13.04
N LYS A 27 6.78 -0.92 14.26
CA LYS A 27 8.18 -1.22 14.63
C LYS A 27 8.37 -2.74 14.66
N ILE A 28 8.56 -3.35 13.50
CA ILE A 28 9.12 -4.70 13.41
C ILE A 28 10.63 -4.55 13.57
N ALA A 29 11.13 -4.79 14.79
CA ALA A 29 12.55 -4.93 15.03
C ALA A 29 13.02 -6.22 14.33
N SER A 30 13.50 -6.10 13.11
CA SER A 30 14.19 -7.17 12.39
C SER A 30 15.32 -6.55 11.60
N ASN A 31 16.54 -6.87 12.01
CA ASN A 31 17.79 -6.26 11.57
C ASN A 31 18.22 -6.80 10.19
N LYS A 32 17.31 -6.80 9.22
CA LYS A 32 17.61 -6.96 7.80
C LYS A 32 17.35 -5.61 7.16
N LYS A 33 18.27 -5.16 6.31
CA LYS A 33 18.04 -4.05 5.39
C LYS A 33 16.98 -4.50 4.38
N GLU A 34 15.73 -4.64 4.82
CA GLU A 34 14.60 -4.78 3.93
C GLU A 34 14.46 -3.42 3.27
N GLU A 35 14.73 -3.39 1.96
CA GLU A 35 14.27 -2.30 1.10
C GLU A 35 12.77 -2.17 1.38
N ALA A 36 12.40 -1.17 2.19
CA ALA A 36 11.00 -0.95 2.52
C ALA A 36 10.26 -0.71 1.21
N ILE A 37 9.45 -1.68 0.82
CA ILE A 37 8.77 -1.69 -0.46
C ILE A 37 7.84 -0.50 -0.46
N ASP A 38 8.11 0.47 -1.32
CA ASP A 38 7.33 1.69 -1.40
C ASP A 38 5.96 1.38 -2.02
N MET A 39 5.03 0.96 -1.17
CA MET A 39 3.68 0.58 -1.55
C MET A 39 2.92 1.74 -2.20
N THR A 40 3.24 2.96 -1.80
CA THR A 40 2.64 4.18 -2.34
C THR A 40 2.97 4.31 -3.84
N GLN A 41 4.19 3.99 -4.24
CA GLN A 41 4.57 3.98 -5.65
C GLN A 41 3.80 2.94 -6.47
N PHE A 42 3.58 1.74 -5.93
CA PHE A 42 2.81 0.70 -6.64
C PHE A 42 1.35 1.10 -6.83
N VAL A 43 0.72 1.63 -5.78
CA VAL A 43 -0.66 2.12 -5.88
C VAL A 43 -0.76 3.26 -6.90
N GLN A 44 0.19 4.21 -6.90
CA GLN A 44 0.22 5.28 -7.88
C GLN A 44 0.41 4.76 -9.31
N LYS A 45 1.36 3.83 -9.52
CA LYS A 45 1.61 3.22 -10.83
C LYS A 45 0.34 2.54 -11.36
N ILE A 46 -0.32 1.71 -10.56
CA ILE A 46 -1.56 1.04 -10.98
C ILE A 46 -2.65 2.06 -11.31
N ARG A 47 -2.81 3.10 -10.50
CA ARG A 47 -3.78 4.18 -10.76
C ARG A 47 -3.49 4.98 -12.04
N SER A 48 -2.22 5.04 -12.45
CA SER A 48 -1.79 5.72 -13.68
C SER A 48 -1.88 4.85 -14.94
N ILE A 49 -2.18 3.54 -14.81
CA ILE A 49 -2.32 2.67 -15.97
C ILE A 49 -3.52 3.15 -16.79
N SER A 50 -3.24 3.45 -18.06
CA SER A 50 -4.24 3.72 -19.08
C SER A 50 -4.12 2.67 -20.16
N LEU A 51 -5.20 1.92 -20.37
CA LEU A 51 -5.27 0.89 -21.41
C LEU A 51 -6.23 1.38 -22.50
N PRO A 52 -5.89 1.20 -23.79
CA PRO A 52 -6.81 1.42 -24.89
C PRO A 52 -8.11 0.60 -24.75
N PRO A 53 -9.24 1.08 -25.30
CA PRO A 53 -10.55 0.41 -25.18
C PRO A 53 -10.58 -1.05 -25.66
N HIS A 54 -9.80 -1.38 -26.69
CA HIS A 54 -9.73 -2.75 -27.20
C HIS A 54 -9.09 -3.71 -26.18
N GLN A 55 -8.01 -3.28 -25.51
CA GLN A 55 -7.35 -4.06 -24.46
C GLN A 55 -8.23 -4.19 -23.22
N LEU A 56 -8.96 -3.12 -22.85
CA LEU A 56 -9.93 -3.21 -21.76
C LEU A 56 -11.00 -4.27 -22.05
N ARG A 57 -11.51 -4.32 -23.28
CA ARG A 57 -12.52 -5.29 -23.70
C ARG A 57 -11.97 -6.73 -23.69
N GLU A 58 -10.77 -6.94 -24.19
CA GLU A 58 -10.10 -8.25 -24.19
C GLU A 58 -9.85 -8.78 -22.78
N LEU A 59 -9.50 -7.89 -21.85
CA LEU A 59 -9.26 -8.21 -20.44
C LEU A 59 -10.56 -8.28 -19.61
N GLY A 60 -11.72 -7.99 -20.20
CA GLY A 60 -13.00 -7.91 -19.48
C GLY A 60 -13.05 -6.78 -18.44
N LEU A 61 -12.21 -5.76 -18.59
CA LEU A 61 -12.10 -4.64 -17.68
C LEU A 61 -13.04 -3.50 -18.07
N THR A 62 -13.64 -2.89 -17.06
CA THR A 62 -14.46 -1.68 -17.25
C THR A 62 -13.59 -0.43 -17.23
N GLU A 63 -14.06 0.65 -17.84
CA GLU A 63 -13.36 1.93 -17.78
C GLU A 63 -13.15 2.36 -16.31
N GLY A 64 -11.94 2.83 -16.01
CA GLY A 64 -11.56 3.23 -14.66
C GLY A 64 -11.40 2.09 -13.64
N TRP A 65 -11.25 0.84 -14.09
CA TRP A 65 -11.06 -0.34 -13.22
C TRP A 65 -9.98 -0.14 -12.16
N GLN A 66 -8.88 0.54 -12.49
CA GLN A 66 -7.79 0.84 -11.53
C GLN A 66 -8.26 1.56 -10.25
N LYS A 67 -9.33 2.38 -10.32
CA LYS A 67 -9.88 3.06 -9.14
C LYS A 67 -10.73 2.16 -8.26
N LYS A 68 -11.23 1.04 -8.82
CA LYS A 68 -12.07 0.06 -8.12
C LYS A 68 -11.26 -0.92 -7.28
N ILE A 69 -9.94 -0.99 -7.50
CA ILE A 69 -9.06 -1.90 -6.75
C ILE A 69 -8.67 -1.27 -5.40
N PRO A 70 -8.96 -1.92 -4.27
CA PRO A 70 -8.53 -1.45 -2.96
C PRO A 70 -7.00 -1.49 -2.81
N ALA A 71 -6.42 -0.49 -2.14
CA ALA A 71 -4.97 -0.44 -1.88
C ALA A 71 -4.47 -1.68 -1.11
N GLN A 72 -5.28 -2.20 -0.17
CA GLN A 72 -4.97 -3.42 0.57
C GLN A 72 -4.86 -4.65 -0.32
N TYR A 73 -5.61 -4.70 -1.42
CA TYR A 73 -5.52 -5.80 -2.37
C TYR A 73 -4.21 -5.72 -3.17
N ILE A 74 -3.85 -4.51 -3.62
CA ILE A 74 -2.57 -4.24 -4.29
C ILE A 74 -1.41 -4.68 -3.39
N GLU A 75 -1.45 -4.31 -2.11
CA GLU A 75 -0.41 -4.69 -1.14
C GLU A 75 -0.23 -6.21 -1.03
N LYS A 76 -1.34 -6.97 -0.97
CA LYS A 76 -1.28 -8.45 -0.92
C LYS A 76 -0.63 -9.02 -2.17
N VAL A 77 -0.97 -8.48 -3.34
CA VAL A 77 -0.41 -8.93 -4.63
C VAL A 77 1.08 -8.65 -4.70
N VAL A 78 1.53 -7.45 -4.28
CA VAL A 78 2.95 -7.10 -4.26
C VAL A 78 3.74 -8.01 -3.33
N LYS A 79 3.26 -8.22 -2.09
CA LYS A 79 3.91 -9.14 -1.15
C LYS A 79 3.97 -10.57 -1.67
N ALA A 80 2.91 -11.04 -2.32
CA ALA A 80 2.88 -12.37 -2.92
C ALA A 80 3.91 -12.49 -4.06
N ALA A 81 4.02 -11.47 -4.92
CA ALA A 81 4.97 -11.45 -6.03
C ALA A 81 6.43 -11.44 -5.52
N GLU A 82 6.72 -10.73 -4.44
CA GLU A 82 8.04 -10.72 -3.82
C GLU A 82 8.42 -12.06 -3.23
N ARG A 83 7.51 -12.68 -2.48
CA ARG A 83 7.71 -14.03 -1.98
C ARG A 83 8.00 -15.00 -3.13
N PHE A 84 7.24 -14.91 -4.22
CA PHE A 84 7.46 -15.74 -5.40
C PHE A 84 8.84 -15.49 -6.03
N LYS A 85 9.29 -14.23 -6.08
CA LYS A 85 10.62 -13.87 -6.57
C LYS A 85 11.73 -14.45 -5.69
N GLU A 86 11.55 -14.44 -4.37
CA GLU A 86 12.48 -15.07 -3.43
C GLU A 86 12.53 -16.58 -3.60
N ASP A 87 11.37 -17.23 -3.68
CA ASP A 87 11.24 -18.68 -3.89
C ASP A 87 11.93 -19.10 -5.19
N LEU A 88 11.70 -18.37 -6.30
CA LEU A 88 12.36 -18.63 -7.58
C LEU A 88 13.88 -18.42 -7.52
N ARG A 89 14.34 -17.45 -6.75
CA ARG A 89 15.78 -17.20 -6.53
C ARG A 89 16.43 -18.29 -5.69
N GLU A 90 15.69 -18.91 -4.77
CA GLU A 90 16.17 -20.06 -4.01
C GLU A 90 16.22 -21.31 -4.89
N LEU A 91 15.19 -21.54 -5.70
CA LEU A 91 15.15 -22.66 -6.64
C LEU A 91 16.24 -22.58 -7.71
N SER A 92 16.58 -21.39 -8.21
CA SER A 92 17.61 -21.24 -9.24
C SER A 92 19.04 -21.49 -8.76
N LYS A 93 19.25 -21.62 -7.45
CA LYS A 93 20.56 -21.96 -6.86
C LYS A 93 20.76 -23.47 -6.65
N ARG A 94 19.70 -24.26 -6.86
CA ARG A 94 19.76 -25.73 -6.85
C ARG A 94 20.13 -26.24 -8.24
#